data_AF-A0A0F9D573-F1
#
_entry.id   AF-A0A0F9D573-F1
#
_cell.length_a   1.000
_cell.length_b   1.000
_cell.length_c   1.000
_cell.angle_alpha   90.00
_cell.angle_beta   90.00
_cell.angle_gamma   90.00
#
_symmetry.space_group_name_H-M   'P 1'
#
loop_
_entity.id
_entity.type
_entity.pdbx_description
1 polymer ?
#
loop_
_entity_poly.entity_id
_entity_poly.type
_entity_poly.pdbx_seq_one_letter_code
_entity_poly.pdbx_strand_id
1 'polypeptide(L)'
;MLICPACGTQDRFKRHARYTKYYYEEELWILRLKCEVCGTTHAVIPSFSLPGTSIGTKETEKYLIKRAKGVGRGTAGKILLQVGLSEKYQINIDKMFQTSVDQAKAHFLNEGDSTLNGMEWVKSVVSDPERPLYSLNCFCLEHGVNAVCCTRSSIQTFRVRKAGIRFSHNFGTSQNEVPGIDSS
;
A
#
# COMPACT_ATOMS: atom_id res chain seq x y z
N MET A 1 16.53 -7.67 10.45
CA MET A 1 16.96 -7.56 9.04
C MET A 1 15.79 -7.02 8.23
N LEU A 2 16.00 -5.92 7.50
CA LEU A 2 15.03 -5.32 6.60
C LEU A 2 15.43 -5.66 5.16
N ILE A 3 14.49 -6.21 4.38
CA ILE A 3 14.71 -6.58 2.97
C ILE A 3 13.98 -5.59 2.08
N CYS A 4 14.63 -5.13 1.01
CA CYS A 4 13.96 -4.31 0.00
C CYS A 4 13.02 -5.18 -0.84
N PRO A 5 11.70 -4.97 -0.78
CA PRO A 5 10.76 -5.77 -1.55
C PRO A 5 10.92 -5.54 -3.07
N ALA A 6 11.55 -4.43 -3.49
CA ALA A 6 11.75 -4.16 -4.91
C ALA A 6 12.98 -4.87 -5.52
N CYS A 7 14.02 -5.17 -4.74
CA CYS A 7 15.28 -5.71 -5.29
C CYS A 7 15.95 -6.78 -4.43
N GLY A 8 15.34 -7.21 -3.33
CA GLY A 8 15.85 -8.24 -2.43
C GLY A 8 17.07 -7.85 -1.59
N THR A 9 17.63 -6.64 -1.76
CA THR A 9 18.82 -6.23 -0.98
C THR A 9 18.47 -6.09 0.50
N GLN A 10 19.34 -6.62 1.36
CA GLN A 10 19.20 -6.62 2.82
C GLN A 10 19.93 -5.44 3.47
N ASP A 11 19.28 -4.79 4.44
CA ASP A 11 19.83 -3.76 5.34
C ASP A 11 20.58 -2.58 4.66
N ARG A 12 20.33 -2.34 3.36
CA ARG A 12 20.86 -1.20 2.59
C ARG A 12 19.81 -0.12 2.41
N PHE A 13 19.47 0.55 3.51
CA PHE A 13 18.48 1.62 3.53
C PHE A 13 19.03 2.87 4.18
N LYS A 14 18.65 4.02 3.62
CA LYS A 14 18.81 5.31 4.28
C LYS A 14 17.47 5.97 4.55
N ARG A 15 17.42 6.75 5.62
CA ARG A 15 16.27 7.63 5.90
C ARG A 15 16.08 8.59 4.74
N HIS A 16 14.84 8.70 4.26
CA HIS A 16 14.49 9.59 3.16
C HIS A 16 13.56 10.72 3.62
N ALA A 17 12.47 10.38 4.29
CA ALA A 17 11.46 11.34 4.75
C ALA A 17 10.64 10.75 5.90
N ARG A 18 9.73 11.57 6.44
CA ARG A 18 8.64 11.12 7.31
C ARG A 18 7.36 11.83 6.91
N TYR A 19 6.23 11.19 7.13
CA TYR A 19 4.91 11.82 7.01
C TYR A 19 4.02 11.32 8.14
N THR A 20 2.92 12.01 8.36
CA THR A 20 1.94 11.65 9.38
C THR A 20 0.71 11.04 8.71
N LYS A 21 0.10 10.05 9.36
CA LYS A 21 -1.21 9.51 8.98
C LYS A 21 -2.06 9.38 10.23
N TYR A 22 -3.36 9.43 10.06
CA TYR A 22 -4.26 9.05 11.14
C TYR A 22 -4.36 7.53 11.30
N TYR A 23 -4.55 7.09 12.53
CA TYR A 23 -5.02 5.78 12.95
C TYR A 23 -6.16 6.04 13.92
N TYR A 24 -7.39 5.94 13.42
CA TYR A 24 -8.58 6.48 14.05
C TYR A 24 -8.37 7.96 14.42
N GLU A 25 -8.40 8.29 15.71
CA GLU A 25 -8.22 9.66 16.23
C GLU A 25 -6.75 9.99 16.53
N GLU A 26 -5.85 9.02 16.47
CA GLU A 26 -4.43 9.19 16.78
C GLU A 26 -3.60 9.49 15.53
N GLU A 27 -2.55 10.29 15.69
CA GLU A 27 -1.57 10.55 14.64
C GLU A 27 -0.37 9.61 14.75
N LEU A 28 -0.04 8.93 13.66
CA LEU A 28 1.13 8.07 13.53
C LEU A 28 2.18 8.69 12.62
N TRP A 29 3.43 8.65 13.07
CA TRP A 29 4.58 8.97 12.23
C TRP A 29 4.99 7.75 11.40
N ILE A 30 4.97 7.91 10.07
CA ILE A 30 5.44 6.91 9.13
C ILE A 30 6.82 7.30 8.60
N LEU A 31 7.80 6.45 8.86
CA LEU A 31 9.14 6.58 8.32
C LEU A 31 9.18 6.14 6.86
N ARG A 32 9.81 6.94 6.00
CA ARG A 32 10.13 6.55 4.64
C ARG A 32 11.61 6.27 4.50
N LEU A 33 11.92 5.05 4.05
CA LEU A 33 13.27 4.57 3.80
C LEU A 33 13.50 4.44 2.31
N LYS A 34 14.66 4.85 1.83
CA LYS A 34 15.07 4.66 0.44
C LYS A 34 16.11 3.56 0.37
N CYS A 35 15.86 2.53 -0.43
CA CYS A 35 16.85 1.52 -0.73
C CYS A 35 18.04 2.17 -1.44
N GLU A 36 19.26 1.91 -0.96
CA GLU A 36 20.47 2.50 -1.51
C GLU A 36 20.88 1.85 -2.84
N VAL A 37 20.42 0.63 -3.10
CA VAL A 37 20.72 -0.13 -4.32
C VAL A 37 19.75 0.23 -5.45
N CYS A 38 18.45 -0.04 -5.28
CA CYS A 38 17.47 0.20 -6.36
C CYS A 38 16.89 1.63 -6.34
N GLY A 39 17.09 2.38 -5.26
CA GLY A 39 16.55 3.74 -5.13
C GLY A 39 15.05 3.83 -4.84
N THR A 40 14.35 2.69 -4.71
CA THR A 40 12.93 2.66 -4.36
C THR A 40 12.71 3.15 -2.93
N THR A 41 11.66 3.93 -2.72
CA THR A 41 11.29 4.44 -1.39
C THR A 41 10.12 3.64 -0.83
N HIS A 42 10.30 3.11 0.37
CA HIS A 42 9.33 2.30 1.11
C HIS A 42 8.81 3.06 2.34
N ALA A 43 7.54 2.86 2.68
CA ALA A 43 6.96 3.33 3.93
C ALA A 43 7.02 2.19 4.96
N VAL A 44 7.53 2.48 6.15
CA VAL A 44 7.54 1.53 7.28
C VAL A 44 6.25 1.75 8.07
N ILE A 45 5.25 0.92 7.81
CA ILE A 45 3.92 1.01 8.42
C ILE A 45 3.81 -0.03 9.54
N PRO A 46 3.37 0.34 10.75
CA PRO A 46 3.11 -0.62 11.81
C PRO A 46 2.04 -1.65 11.41
N SER A 47 2.23 -2.92 11.78
CA SER A 47 1.34 -4.04 11.39
C SER A 47 -0.12 -3.90 11.84
N PHE A 48 -0.39 -3.05 12.84
CA PHE A 48 -1.74 -2.77 13.31
C PHE A 48 -2.49 -1.72 12.47
N SER A 49 -1.80 -1.01 11.56
CA SER A 49 -2.38 0.03 10.72
C SER A 49 -2.44 -0.41 9.27
N LEU A 50 -3.58 -0.23 8.60
CA LEU A 50 -3.68 -0.49 7.17
C LEU A 50 -3.03 0.65 6.34
N PRO A 51 -2.33 0.32 5.24
CA PRO A 51 -1.86 1.33 4.28
C PRO A 51 -3.01 2.14 3.70
N GLY A 52 -2.74 3.39 3.32
CA GLY A 52 -3.69 4.23 2.58
C GLY A 52 -5.00 4.60 3.30
N THR A 53 -5.15 4.22 4.56
CA THR A 53 -6.38 4.41 5.34
C THR A 53 -6.08 4.81 6.78
N SER A 54 -7.11 5.25 7.50
CA SER A 54 -7.05 5.54 8.93
C SER A 54 -7.44 4.36 9.82
N ILE A 55 -7.73 3.18 9.25
CA ILE A 55 -8.30 2.07 10.02
C ILE A 55 -7.25 1.04 10.45
N GLY A 56 -7.59 0.28 11.48
CA GLY A 56 -6.76 -0.79 12.00
C GLY A 56 -6.93 -2.11 11.27
N THR A 57 -5.83 -2.86 11.19
CA THR A 57 -5.78 -4.18 10.56
C THR A 57 -6.67 -5.17 11.30
N LYS A 58 -6.59 -5.19 12.64
CA LYS A 58 -7.27 -6.17 13.50
C LYS A 58 -8.80 -6.11 13.42
N GLU A 59 -9.37 -4.91 13.53
CA GLU A 59 -10.83 -4.73 13.48
C GLU A 59 -11.37 -5.02 12.09
N THR A 60 -10.63 -4.60 11.06
CA THR A 60 -10.98 -4.84 9.65
C THR A 60 -10.94 -6.33 9.31
N GLU A 61 -9.89 -7.05 9.72
CA GLU A 61 -9.80 -8.51 9.53
C GLU A 61 -10.94 -9.24 10.23
N LYS A 62 -11.23 -8.90 11.50
CA LYS A 62 -12.36 -9.48 12.23
C LYS A 62 -13.70 -9.23 11.54
N TYR A 63 -13.91 -8.03 11.00
CA TYR A 63 -15.09 -7.71 10.21
C TYR A 63 -15.19 -8.59 8.96
N LEU A 64 -14.12 -8.64 8.15
CA LEU A 64 -14.09 -9.41 6.89
C LEU A 64 -14.23 -10.92 7.12
N ILE A 65 -13.61 -11.47 8.17
CA ILE A 65 -13.75 -12.88 8.54
C ILE A 65 -15.21 -13.20 8.89
N LYS A 66 -15.90 -12.33 9.65
CA LYS A 66 -17.33 -12.50 9.93
C LYS A 66 -18.17 -12.41 8.66
N ARG A 67 -17.87 -11.47 7.77
CA ARG A 67 -18.55 -11.32 6.48
C ARG A 67 -18.39 -12.56 5.61
N ALA A 68 -17.19 -13.15 5.57
CA ALA A 68 -16.92 -14.39 4.84
C ALA A 68 -17.71 -15.59 5.39
N LYS A 69 -18.00 -15.61 6.70
CA LYS A 69 -18.87 -16.61 7.35
C LYS A 69 -20.38 -16.34 7.15
N GLY A 70 -20.76 -15.44 6.24
CA GLY A 70 -22.15 -15.10 5.96
C GLY A 70 -22.82 -14.16 6.97
N VAL A 71 -22.08 -13.65 7.96
CA VAL A 71 -22.66 -12.71 8.95
C VAL A 71 -23.01 -11.39 8.26
N GLY A 72 -24.23 -10.90 8.49
CA GLY A 72 -24.71 -9.62 7.95
C GLY A 72 -23.88 -8.43 8.42
N ARG A 73 -23.85 -7.36 7.62
CA ARG A 73 -23.02 -6.15 7.86
C ARG A 73 -23.26 -5.54 9.24
N GLY A 74 -24.50 -5.34 9.64
CA GLY A 74 -24.82 -4.74 10.95
C GLY A 74 -24.20 -5.50 12.11
N THR A 75 -24.31 -6.84 12.12
CA THR A 75 -23.73 -7.68 13.19
C THR A 75 -22.21 -7.78 13.09
N ALA A 76 -21.66 -7.95 11.90
CA ALA A 76 -20.21 -8.02 11.70
C ALA A 76 -19.53 -6.69 12.04
N GLY A 77 -20.16 -5.58 11.68
CA GLY A 77 -19.67 -4.21 11.77
C GLY A 77 -19.70 -3.60 13.16
N LYS A 78 -20.34 -4.24 14.16
CA LYS A 78 -20.35 -3.74 15.56
C LYS A 78 -18.95 -3.40 16.08
N ILE A 79 -17.94 -4.20 15.71
CA ILE A 79 -16.55 -3.95 16.10
C ILE A 79 -15.97 -2.67 15.49
N LEU A 80 -16.39 -2.32 14.28
CA LEU A 80 -15.95 -1.11 13.58
C LEU A 80 -16.62 0.13 14.20
N LEU A 81 -17.89 0.01 14.61
CA LEU A 81 -18.61 1.07 15.32
C LEU A 81 -17.97 1.38 16.67
N GLN A 82 -17.53 0.35 17.40
CA GLN A 82 -16.85 0.50 18.69
C GLN A 82 -15.55 1.29 18.62
N VAL A 83 -14.90 1.31 17.46
CA VAL A 83 -13.68 2.11 17.20
C VAL A 83 -13.98 3.41 16.44
N GLY A 84 -15.23 3.86 16.44
CA GLY A 84 -15.63 5.17 15.93
C GLY A 84 -15.87 5.24 14.41
N LEU A 85 -15.90 4.11 13.69
CA LEU A 85 -16.23 4.12 12.26
C LEU A 85 -17.73 4.21 12.03
N SER A 86 -18.14 4.94 10.99
CA SER A 86 -19.55 5.00 10.59
C SER A 86 -20.04 3.70 9.95
N GLU A 87 -21.34 3.43 10.04
CA GLU A 87 -21.95 2.26 9.37
C GLU A 87 -21.72 2.26 7.85
N LYS A 88 -21.77 3.44 7.22
CA LYS A 88 -21.52 3.59 5.77
C LYS A 88 -20.12 3.11 5.39
N TYR A 89 -19.14 3.21 6.29
CA TYR A 89 -17.77 2.81 6.04
C TYR A 89 -17.62 1.29 5.85
N GLN A 90 -18.56 0.49 6.37
CA GLN A 90 -18.57 -0.97 6.19
C GLN A 90 -18.67 -1.36 4.70
N ILE A 91 -19.47 -0.63 3.92
CA ILE A 91 -19.60 -0.83 2.47
C ILE A 91 -18.27 -0.51 1.77
N ASN A 92 -17.57 0.53 2.24
CA ASN A 92 -16.27 0.90 1.68
C ASN A 92 -15.24 -0.19 1.96
N ILE A 93 -15.21 -0.77 3.16
CA ILE A 93 -14.32 -1.89 3.49
C ILE A 93 -14.59 -3.09 2.58
N ASP A 94 -15.85 -3.48 2.39
CA ASP A 94 -16.21 -4.57 1.46
C ASP A 94 -15.67 -4.31 0.05
N LYS A 95 -15.89 -3.09 -0.49
CA LYS A 95 -15.44 -2.70 -1.83
C LYS A 95 -13.92 -2.66 -1.96
N MET A 96 -13.24 -2.07 -0.97
CA MET A 96 -11.79 -1.99 -0.93
C MET A 96 -11.16 -3.37 -0.85
N PHE A 97 -11.73 -4.27 -0.05
CA PHE A 97 -11.27 -5.65 0.05
C PHE A 97 -11.42 -6.39 -1.28
N GLN A 98 -12.61 -6.32 -1.89
CA GLN A 98 -12.83 -6.95 -3.20
C GLN A 98 -11.85 -6.42 -4.25
N THR A 99 -11.67 -5.10 -4.31
CA THR A 99 -10.72 -4.44 -5.23
C THR A 99 -9.29 -4.92 -4.98
N SER A 100 -8.90 -5.09 -3.71
CA SER A 100 -7.56 -5.56 -3.33
C SER A 100 -7.35 -7.03 -3.76
N VAL A 101 -8.36 -7.88 -3.60
CA VAL A 101 -8.31 -9.28 -4.06
C VAL A 101 -8.21 -9.36 -5.58
N ASP A 102 -9.03 -8.59 -6.31
CA ASP A 102 -9.00 -8.56 -7.77
C ASP A 102 -7.64 -8.09 -8.31
N GLN A 103 -7.06 -7.06 -7.67
CA GLN A 103 -5.71 -6.58 -7.99
C GLN A 103 -4.63 -7.60 -7.67
N ALA A 104 -4.72 -8.28 -6.53
CA ALA A 104 -3.76 -9.31 -6.15
C ALA A 104 -3.81 -10.48 -7.15
N LYS A 105 -5.00 -10.96 -7.52
CA LYS A 105 -5.17 -11.97 -8.59
C LYS A 105 -4.54 -11.54 -9.91
N ALA A 106 -4.66 -10.27 -10.28
CA ALA A 106 -4.07 -9.75 -11.50
C ALA A 106 -2.53 -9.74 -11.47
N HIS A 107 -1.91 -9.53 -10.30
CA HIS A 107 -0.45 -9.64 -10.15
C HIS A 107 0.03 -11.10 -10.09
N PHE A 108 -0.81 -12.01 -9.58
CA PHE A 108 -0.44 -13.38 -9.25
C PHE A 108 -1.33 -14.41 -9.94
N LEU A 109 -1.25 -14.48 -11.27
CA LEU A 109 -2.11 -15.34 -12.11
C LEU A 109 -1.99 -16.84 -11.80
N ASN A 110 -0.85 -17.27 -11.24
CA ASN A 110 -0.55 -18.68 -10.96
C ASN A 110 -0.70 -19.03 -9.47
N GLU A 111 -1.15 -18.10 -8.63
CA GLU A 111 -1.20 -18.29 -7.18
C GLU A 111 -2.65 -18.46 -6.71
N GLY A 112 -2.85 -19.48 -5.87
CA GLY A 112 -4.15 -19.85 -5.34
C GLY A 112 -5.09 -20.40 -6.43
N ASP A 113 -6.30 -20.78 -6.00
CA ASP A 113 -7.32 -21.27 -6.93
C ASP A 113 -8.09 -20.08 -7.53
N SER A 114 -7.93 -19.87 -8.84
CA SER A 114 -8.52 -18.74 -9.57
C SER A 114 -10.05 -18.70 -9.51
N THR A 115 -10.70 -19.84 -9.22
CA THR A 115 -12.16 -19.97 -9.08
C THR A 115 -12.69 -19.46 -7.72
N LEU A 116 -11.83 -19.38 -6.70
CA LEU A 116 -12.20 -18.90 -5.37
C LEU A 116 -12.32 -17.38 -5.33
N ASN A 117 -13.16 -16.83 -4.46
CA ASN A 117 -13.42 -15.40 -4.38
C ASN A 117 -13.18 -14.85 -2.97
N GLY A 118 -12.85 -13.55 -2.89
CA GLY A 118 -12.73 -12.83 -1.63
C GLY A 118 -11.80 -13.52 -0.64
N MET A 119 -12.31 -13.81 0.57
CA MET A 119 -11.53 -14.40 1.65
C MET A 119 -11.04 -15.82 1.36
N GLU A 120 -11.80 -16.61 0.60
CA GLU A 120 -11.40 -17.99 0.28
C GLU A 120 -10.18 -18.01 -0.64
N TRP A 121 -10.11 -17.09 -1.61
CA TRP A 121 -8.90 -16.92 -2.40
C TRP A 121 -7.71 -16.47 -1.54
N VAL A 122 -7.92 -15.49 -0.65
CA VAL A 122 -6.84 -15.02 0.24
C VAL A 122 -6.28 -16.14 1.08
N LYS A 123 -7.13 -16.97 1.71
CA LYS A 123 -6.71 -18.12 2.50
C LYS A 123 -5.94 -19.16 1.69
N SER A 124 -6.19 -19.27 0.39
CA SER A 124 -5.48 -20.22 -0.49
C SER A 124 -4.05 -19.79 -0.83
N VAL A 125 -3.71 -18.50 -0.67
CA VAL A 125 -2.38 -17.96 -1.03
C VAL A 125 -1.53 -17.57 0.19
N VAL A 126 -2.15 -17.24 1.32
CA VAL A 126 -1.41 -16.76 2.50
C VAL A 126 -1.05 -17.88 3.47
N SER A 127 0.07 -17.71 4.17
CA SER A 127 0.56 -18.64 5.19
C SER A 127 -0.22 -18.61 6.51
N ASP A 128 -0.69 -17.42 6.93
CA ASP A 128 -1.51 -17.25 8.13
C ASP A 128 -2.91 -16.72 7.75
N PRO A 129 -3.94 -17.60 7.69
CA PRO A 129 -5.30 -17.24 7.34
C PRO A 129 -6.06 -16.50 8.46
N GLU A 130 -5.55 -16.46 9.70
CA GLU A 130 -6.16 -15.73 10.81
C GLU A 130 -5.86 -14.21 10.73
N ARG A 131 -4.83 -13.84 9.96
CA ARG A 131 -4.39 -12.47 9.70
C ARG A 131 -4.43 -12.14 8.20
N PRO A 132 -5.58 -12.31 7.51
CA PRO A 132 -5.61 -12.41 6.06
C PRO A 132 -5.13 -11.15 5.32
N LEU A 133 -5.41 -9.94 5.84
CA LEU A 133 -4.97 -8.70 5.19
C LEU A 133 -3.49 -8.44 5.40
N TYR A 134 -3.02 -8.69 6.63
CA TYR A 134 -1.61 -8.59 6.96
C TYR A 134 -0.79 -9.59 6.14
N SER A 135 -1.18 -10.87 6.17
CA SER A 135 -0.48 -11.94 5.47
C SER A 135 -0.49 -11.74 3.96
N LEU A 136 -1.59 -11.24 3.37
CA LEU A 136 -1.63 -10.92 1.94
C LEU A 136 -0.68 -9.78 1.58
N ASN A 137 -0.59 -8.73 2.40
CA ASN A 137 0.37 -7.65 2.18
C ASN A 137 1.81 -8.15 2.31
N CYS A 138 2.11 -9.00 3.29
CA CYS A 138 3.43 -9.64 3.41
C CYS A 138 3.76 -10.49 2.19
N PHE A 139 2.83 -11.34 1.76
CA PHE A 139 2.94 -12.14 0.54
C PHE A 139 3.26 -11.27 -0.68
N CYS A 140 2.52 -10.16 -0.88
CA CYS A 140 2.79 -9.24 -1.98
C CYS A 140 4.24 -8.72 -1.94
N LEU A 141 4.69 -8.27 -0.76
CA LEU A 141 6.02 -7.69 -0.57
C LEU A 141 7.13 -8.71 -0.82
N GLU A 142 6.94 -9.96 -0.42
CA GLU A 142 7.86 -11.08 -0.65
C GLU A 142 7.99 -11.41 -2.15
N HIS A 143 6.92 -11.19 -2.93
CA HIS A 143 6.88 -11.45 -4.37
C HIS A 143 7.14 -10.21 -5.23
N GLY A 144 7.71 -9.15 -4.66
CA GLY A 144 8.12 -7.98 -5.44
C GLY A 144 6.97 -7.04 -5.83
N VAL A 145 5.83 -7.14 -5.17
CA VAL A 145 4.68 -6.25 -5.33
C VAL A 145 4.52 -5.44 -4.03
N ASN A 146 4.26 -4.15 -4.13
CA ASN A 146 3.95 -3.35 -2.96
C ASN A 146 2.64 -3.84 -2.32
N ALA A 147 2.39 -3.50 -1.06
CA ALA A 147 1.16 -3.87 -0.36
C ALA A 147 -0.07 -3.52 -1.22
N VAL A 148 -0.94 -4.50 -1.49
CA VAL A 148 -2.13 -4.34 -2.36
C VAL A 148 -3.35 -3.94 -1.54
N CYS A 149 -3.48 -4.44 -0.31
CA CYS A 149 -4.62 -4.14 0.55
C CYS A 149 -4.66 -2.65 0.89
N CYS A 150 -5.74 -1.99 0.45
CA CYS A 150 -6.04 -0.60 0.75
C CYS A 150 -5.03 0.43 0.20
N THR A 151 -4.26 0.07 -0.84
CA THR A 151 -3.39 1.01 -1.56
C THR A 151 -3.93 1.35 -2.93
N ARG A 152 -3.42 2.44 -3.52
CA ARG A 152 -3.73 2.80 -4.91
C ARG A 152 -2.95 1.90 -5.87
N SER A 153 -3.58 1.50 -6.97
CA SER A 153 -2.97 0.65 -8.01
C SER A 153 -1.65 1.21 -8.56
N SER A 154 -1.54 2.53 -8.67
CA SER A 154 -0.35 3.21 -9.22
C SER A 154 0.95 3.05 -8.43
N ILE A 155 0.90 2.46 -7.24
CA ILE A 155 2.10 2.20 -6.41
C ILE A 155 2.36 0.72 -6.15
N GLN A 156 1.54 -0.18 -6.73
CA GLN A 156 1.66 -1.63 -6.50
C GLN A 156 2.89 -2.21 -7.18
N THR A 157 3.16 -1.80 -8.42
CA THR A 157 4.40 -2.21 -9.11
C THR A 157 5.56 -1.30 -8.69
N PHE A 158 6.65 -1.90 -8.20
CA PHE A 158 7.88 -1.14 -7.98
C PHE A 158 8.47 -0.72 -9.32
N ARG A 159 8.85 0.55 -9.43
CA ARG A 159 9.53 1.03 -10.64
C ARG A 159 10.90 0.36 -10.74
N VAL A 160 11.11 -0.42 -11.80
CA VAL A 160 12.45 -0.87 -12.18
C VAL A 160 13.21 0.37 -12.65
N ARG A 161 14.25 0.76 -11.92
CA ARG A 161 15.16 1.81 -12.38
C ARG A 161 15.94 1.26 -13.57
N LYS A 162 15.68 1.79 -14.78
CA LYS A 162 16.67 1.69 -15.86
C LYS A 162 17.92 2.45 -15.41
N ALA A 163 19.10 1.89 -15.67
CA ALA A 163 20.38 2.59 -15.47
C ALA A 163 20.29 3.98 -16.12
N GLY A 164 20.78 4.99 -15.41
CA GLY A 164 20.35 6.37 -15.54
C GLY A 164 20.48 6.98 -16.93
N ILE A 165 19.41 7.63 -17.39
CA ILE A 165 19.57 8.85 -18.17
C ILE A 165 19.30 9.97 -17.18
N ARG A 166 20.38 10.57 -16.66
CA ARG A 166 20.29 11.88 -16.00
C ARG A 166 19.87 12.87 -17.08
N PHE A 167 18.58 13.13 -17.22
CA PHE A 167 18.17 14.36 -17.87
C PHE A 167 18.55 15.51 -16.93
N SER A 168 19.58 16.24 -17.33
CA SER A 168 19.89 17.56 -16.79
C SER A 168 18.65 18.44 -16.98
N HIS A 169 18.10 18.99 -15.89
CA HIS A 169 17.06 20.01 -15.97
C HIS A 169 17.62 21.41 -16.36
N ASN A 170 18.87 21.50 -16.83
CA ASN A 170 19.50 22.75 -17.27
C ASN A 170 19.51 22.91 -18.80
N PHE A 171 18.37 22.70 -19.46
CA PHE A 171 18.17 23.24 -20.81
C PHE A 171 17.04 24.26 -20.74
N GLY A 172 17.40 25.54 -20.57
CA GLY A 172 16.45 26.64 -20.64
C GLY A 172 16.57 27.74 -19.58
N THR A 173 17.77 28.13 -19.16
CA THR A 173 18.00 29.54 -18.80
C THR A 173 18.59 30.23 -20.02
N SER A 174 17.73 30.53 -21.00
CA SER A 174 18.03 31.64 -21.91
C SER A 174 18.04 32.88 -21.02
N GLN A 175 19.22 33.46 -20.83
CA GLN A 175 19.33 34.82 -20.33
C GLN A 175 18.45 35.69 -21.24
N ASN A 176 17.46 36.38 -20.65
CA ASN A 176 16.77 37.44 -21.35
C ASN A 176 17.82 38.51 -21.63
N GLU A 177 18.33 38.54 -22.86
CA GLU A 177 18.97 39.73 -23.40
C GLU A 177 17.92 40.85 -23.38
N VAL A 178 18.16 41.85 -22.54
CA VAL A 178 17.40 43.10 -22.56
C VAL A 178 17.80 43.82 -23.86
N PRO A 179 16.89 44.08 -24.81
CA PRO A 179 17.23 44.90 -25.96
C PRO A 179 17.41 46.34 -25.48
N GLY A 180 18.61 46.89 -25.66
CA GLY A 180 18.86 48.32 -25.53
C GLY A 180 18.05 49.06 -26.60
N ILE A 181 17.18 49.97 -26.16
CA ILE A 181 16.48 50.89 -27.05
C ILE A 181 17.34 52.15 -27.13
N ASP A 182 18.02 52.34 -28.26
CA ASP A 182 18.59 53.64 -28.63
C ASP A 182 17.46 54.52 -29.17
N SER A 183 17.21 55.64 -28.50
CA SER A 183 16.43 56.75 -29.06
C SER A 183 17.38 57.91 -29.35
N SER A 184 17.44 58.26 -30.63
CA SER A 184 18.08 59.48 -31.17
C SER A 184 17.35 60.75 -30.76
#